data_AF-A0A1V5SPV6-F1
#
_entry.id   AF-A0A1V5SPV6-F1
#
_cell.length_a   1.000
_cell.length_b   1.000
_cell.length_c   1.000
_cell.angle_alpha   90.00
_cell.angle_beta   90.00
_cell.angle_gamma   90.00
#
_symmetry.space_group_name_H-M   'P 1'
#
loop_
_entity.id
_entity.type
_entity.pdbx_description
1 polymer ?
#
loop_
_entity_poly.entity_id
_entity_poly.type
_entity_poly.pdbx_seq_one_letter_code
_entity_poly.pdbx_strand_id
1 'polypeptide(L)'
;MKQELLQNVNGTLSITPYINNRPAVASSATVEVLNNGGGELVAAGTAASVNSTTGEITYTLLAAKTIDLGENYQIKWTYVIAGVTYYQSSLFDIVKCKLAIPVVDEDLLNEQSDIMDGAEAFNGYVDSAASTSIVDSDLKNYADDYWNGGKATVVNPETGAKQVRDITDFAQSTGTVTVGVAWATTPDSTYTFEVKRGFAKKIEAAFEEMLIDVRNKGFRPALILESGELKIPLIKKALALICRDFIVTPDDKWATLAASYEDQYKDTFQKVKFQYDKDESGNVADSEKDQDLGNLRMRR
;
A
#
# COMPACT_ATOMS: atom_id res chain seq x y z
N MET A 1 4.25 3.42 8.86
CA MET A 1 4.13 4.71 8.15
C MET A 1 3.55 5.76 9.10
N LYS A 2 3.88 7.04 8.91
CA LYS A 2 3.19 8.15 9.58
C LYS A 2 1.73 8.20 9.08
N GLN A 3 0.76 8.34 9.96
CA GLN A 3 -0.66 8.34 9.57
C GLN A 3 -1.07 9.72 9.04
N GLU A 4 -1.99 9.74 8.09
CA GLU A 4 -2.51 10.96 7.48
C GLU A 4 -4.03 11.01 7.65
N LEU A 5 -4.56 12.14 8.11
CA LEU A 5 -5.98 12.40 8.27
C LEU A 5 -6.40 13.53 7.33
N LEU A 6 -7.59 13.42 6.73
CA LEU A 6 -8.10 14.48 5.86
C LEU A 6 -8.61 15.68 6.67
N GLN A 7 -8.35 16.88 6.16
CA GLN A 7 -8.81 18.13 6.74
C GLN A 7 -10.35 18.14 6.84
N ASN A 8 -10.87 18.57 7.98
CA ASN A 8 -12.31 18.71 8.24
C ASN A 8 -13.12 17.41 8.02
N VAL A 9 -12.48 16.26 8.21
CA VAL A 9 -13.11 14.93 8.14
C VAL A 9 -12.76 14.15 9.40
N ASN A 10 -13.69 13.31 9.87
CA ASN A 10 -13.40 12.37 10.94
C ASN A 10 -12.30 11.41 10.49
N GLY A 11 -11.22 11.31 11.26
CA GLY A 11 -10.09 10.46 10.96
C GLY A 11 -9.94 9.36 12.00
N THR A 12 -9.55 8.15 11.58
CA THR A 12 -9.19 7.08 12.52
C THR A 12 -7.68 6.99 12.60
N LEU A 13 -7.15 7.05 13.83
CA LEU A 13 -5.77 6.76 14.16
C LEU A 13 -5.70 5.35 14.76
N SER A 14 -4.70 4.54 14.41
CA SER A 14 -4.54 3.21 14.98
C SER A 14 -3.09 2.85 15.33
N ILE A 15 -2.93 1.93 16.28
CA ILE A 15 -1.68 1.23 16.58
C ILE A 15 -1.96 -0.24 16.86
N THR A 16 -0.97 -1.10 16.62
CA THR A 16 -0.97 -2.49 17.11
C THR A 16 0.21 -2.66 18.05
N PRO A 17 -0.01 -2.91 19.35
CA PRO A 17 1.06 -3.22 20.29
C PRO A 17 1.73 -4.55 19.94
N TYR A 18 3.05 -4.62 20.10
CA TYR A 18 3.81 -5.85 19.92
C TYR A 18 4.60 -6.19 21.19
N ILE A 19 4.56 -7.46 21.59
CA ILE A 19 5.42 -8.03 22.64
C ILE A 19 6.15 -9.21 22.02
N ASN A 20 7.47 -9.21 22.08
CA ASN A 20 8.33 -10.25 21.48
C ASN A 20 8.02 -10.51 19.99
N ASN A 21 7.89 -9.43 19.21
CA ASN A 21 7.56 -9.46 17.78
C ASN A 21 6.24 -10.17 17.43
N ARG A 22 5.29 -10.25 18.38
CA ARG A 22 3.94 -10.73 18.15
C ARG A 22 2.91 -9.68 18.55
N PRO A 23 1.82 -9.51 17.80
CA PRO A 23 0.72 -8.64 18.21
C PRO A 23 0.23 -9.04 19.61
N ALA A 24 -0.02 -8.04 20.45
CA ALA A 24 -0.52 -8.22 21.81
C ALA A 24 -1.84 -7.46 21.99
N VAL A 25 -2.80 -8.10 22.66
CA VAL A 25 -4.13 -7.52 22.90
C VAL A 25 -4.13 -6.75 24.22
N ALA A 26 -4.39 -5.45 24.15
CA ALA A 26 -4.57 -4.63 25.34
C ALA A 26 -5.94 -4.89 25.99
N SER A 27 -6.01 -4.77 27.30
CA SER A 27 -7.26 -4.82 28.08
C SER A 27 -7.98 -3.46 28.12
N SER A 28 -7.25 -2.37 27.96
CA SER A 28 -7.76 -1.00 27.88
C SER A 28 -6.76 -0.09 27.19
N ALA A 29 -7.23 1.01 26.61
CA ALA A 29 -6.38 2.05 26.04
C ALA A 29 -7.01 3.44 26.17
N THR A 30 -6.18 4.46 26.35
CA THR A 30 -6.54 5.88 26.30
C THR A 30 -5.56 6.64 25.42
N VAL A 31 -5.98 7.82 24.94
CA VAL A 31 -5.16 8.68 24.09
C VAL A 31 -5.10 10.12 24.58
N GLU A 32 -3.96 10.75 24.31
CA GLU A 32 -3.79 12.19 24.32
C GLU A 32 -3.36 12.65 22.93
N VAL A 33 -4.00 13.67 22.39
CA VAL A 33 -3.65 14.24 21.09
C VAL A 33 -3.12 15.64 21.30
N LEU A 34 -1.96 15.93 20.73
CA LEU A 34 -1.30 17.24 20.79
C LEU A 34 -1.23 17.87 19.40
N ASN A 35 -1.28 19.20 19.36
CA ASN A 35 -1.18 19.99 18.14
C ASN A 35 0.20 19.85 17.46
N ASN A 36 0.37 20.50 16.32
CA ASN A 36 1.63 20.55 15.59
C ASN A 36 2.76 21.08 16.51
N GLY A 37 3.83 20.30 16.67
CA GLY A 37 4.96 20.61 17.56
C GLY A 37 4.79 20.13 19.01
N GLY A 38 3.65 19.51 19.35
CA GLY A 38 3.42 18.87 20.64
C GLY A 38 3.14 19.82 21.82
N GLY A 39 2.75 21.07 21.53
CA GLY A 39 2.64 22.14 22.53
C GLY A 39 1.29 22.23 23.23
N GLU A 40 0.18 22.00 22.52
CA GLU A 40 -1.18 22.16 23.06
C GLU A 40 -2.00 20.88 22.94
N LEU A 41 -2.81 20.62 23.96
CA LEU A 41 -3.64 19.43 24.07
C LEU A 41 -4.95 19.62 23.28
N VAL A 42 -5.16 18.77 22.28
CA VAL A 42 -6.34 18.75 21.40
C VAL A 42 -7.43 17.81 21.94
N ALA A 43 -7.01 16.71 22.59
CA ALA A 43 -7.85 15.76 23.31
C ALA A 43 -7.06 15.12 24.46
N ALA A 44 -7.70 14.87 25.60
CA ALA A 44 -7.04 14.47 26.84
C ALA A 44 -7.68 13.21 27.44
N GLY A 45 -6.91 12.14 27.59
CA GLY A 45 -7.34 10.92 28.30
C GLY A 45 -8.58 10.25 27.72
N THR A 46 -8.85 10.42 26.42
CA THR A 46 -10.04 9.85 25.79
C THR A 46 -9.88 8.34 25.64
N ALA A 47 -10.93 7.56 25.94
CA ALA A 47 -10.91 6.12 25.73
C ALA A 47 -10.73 5.78 24.24
N ALA A 48 -9.84 4.84 23.95
CA ALA A 48 -9.65 4.25 22.64
C ALA A 48 -10.32 2.87 22.57
N SER A 49 -10.71 2.45 21.36
CA SER A 49 -11.26 1.11 21.12
C SER A 49 -10.13 0.09 21.01
N VAL A 50 -10.33 -1.12 21.51
CA VAL A 50 -9.38 -2.23 21.36
C VAL A 50 -10.07 -3.41 20.69
N ASN A 51 -9.54 -3.87 19.56
CA ASN A 51 -9.98 -5.08 18.90
C ASN A 51 -9.45 -6.31 19.65
N SER A 52 -10.34 -7.08 20.28
CA SER A 52 -9.98 -8.24 21.11
C SER A 52 -9.34 -9.40 20.32
N THR A 53 -9.49 -9.41 19.00
CA THR A 53 -8.98 -10.49 18.12
C THR A 53 -7.63 -10.13 17.53
N THR A 54 -7.50 -8.92 16.99
CA THR A 54 -6.26 -8.49 16.29
C THR A 54 -5.29 -7.75 17.20
N GLY A 55 -5.76 -7.22 18.33
CA GLY A 55 -5.00 -6.35 19.22
C GLY A 55 -4.89 -4.91 18.74
N GLU A 56 -5.51 -4.55 17.60
CA GLU A 56 -5.50 -3.19 17.08
C GLU A 56 -6.23 -2.23 18.03
N ILE A 57 -5.57 -1.13 18.38
CA ILE A 57 -6.14 -0.03 19.17
C ILE A 57 -6.47 1.11 18.20
N THR A 58 -7.70 1.62 18.24
CA THR A 58 -8.16 2.69 17.35
C THR A 58 -8.77 3.86 18.11
N TYR A 59 -8.60 5.07 17.57
CA TYR A 59 -9.21 6.30 18.06
C TYR A 59 -9.71 7.16 16.91
N THR A 60 -10.97 7.58 16.94
CA THR A 60 -11.53 8.50 15.95
C THR A 60 -11.34 9.95 16.41
N LEU A 61 -10.50 10.69 15.68
CA LEU A 61 -10.36 12.13 15.82
C LEU A 61 -11.48 12.83 15.02
N LEU A 62 -12.28 13.64 15.71
CA LEU A 62 -13.42 14.33 15.11
C LEU A 62 -12.97 15.41 14.10
N ALA A 63 -13.79 15.68 13.10
CA ALA A 63 -13.55 16.67 12.04
C ALA A 63 -13.21 18.08 12.59
N ALA A 64 -13.83 18.48 13.71
CA ALA A 64 -13.54 19.76 14.36
C ALA A 64 -12.10 19.87 14.91
N LYS A 65 -11.38 18.75 15.03
CA LYS A 65 -9.98 18.68 15.45
C LYS A 65 -9.02 18.46 14.28
N THR A 66 -9.53 18.36 13.06
CA THR A 66 -8.75 18.25 11.82
C THR A 66 -8.93 19.48 10.91
N ILE A 67 -9.31 20.63 11.47
CA ILE A 67 -9.51 21.87 10.70
C ILE A 67 -8.17 22.43 10.23
N ASP A 68 -7.18 22.48 11.11
CA ASP A 68 -5.89 23.10 10.81
C ASP A 68 -4.95 22.11 10.14
N LEU A 69 -4.49 22.45 8.94
CA LEU A 69 -3.44 21.71 8.28
C LEU A 69 -2.16 21.79 9.09
N GLY A 70 -1.40 20.71 9.09
CA GLY A 70 -0.16 20.70 9.83
C GLY A 70 0.49 19.32 9.84
N GLU A 71 1.79 19.35 10.07
CA GLU A 71 2.60 18.15 10.15
C GLU A 71 2.94 17.84 11.60
N ASN A 72 3.26 16.57 11.88
CA ASN A 72 3.83 16.15 13.17
C ASN A 72 2.92 16.46 14.36
N TYR A 73 1.60 16.37 14.16
CA TYR A 73 0.70 16.19 15.29
C TYR A 73 1.11 14.93 16.05
N GLN A 74 1.03 14.97 17.37
CA GLN A 74 1.44 13.85 18.21
C GLN A 74 0.21 13.20 18.83
N ILE A 75 0.15 11.87 18.77
CA ILE A 75 -0.78 11.09 19.57
C ILE A 75 0.02 10.21 20.53
N LYS A 76 -0.32 10.30 21.81
CA LYS A 76 0.23 9.47 22.89
C LYS A 76 -0.81 8.46 23.29
N TRP A 77 -0.42 7.20 23.28
CA TRP A 77 -1.22 6.06 23.67
C TRP A 77 -0.77 5.58 25.04
N THR A 78 -1.73 5.32 25.91
CA THR A 78 -1.52 4.61 27.19
C THR A 78 -2.40 3.39 27.18
N TYR A 79 -1.83 2.20 27.32
CA TYR A 79 -2.59 0.94 27.23
C TYR A 79 -2.07 -0.11 28.21
N VAL A 80 -2.92 -1.08 28.56
CA VAL A 80 -2.62 -2.08 29.59
C VAL A 80 -2.63 -3.48 28.99
N ILE A 81 -1.50 -4.19 29.06
CA ILE A 81 -1.39 -5.60 28.64
C ILE A 81 -0.99 -6.43 29.86
N ALA A 82 -1.79 -7.46 30.18
CA ALA A 82 -1.57 -8.33 31.33
C ALA A 82 -1.33 -7.57 32.66
N GLY A 83 -2.05 -6.45 32.86
CA GLY A 83 -1.94 -5.61 34.07
C GLY A 83 -0.76 -4.63 34.09
N VAL A 84 0.09 -4.63 33.06
CA VAL A 84 1.22 -3.69 32.92
C VAL A 84 0.84 -2.56 31.97
N THR A 85 1.07 -1.32 32.41
CA THR A 85 0.84 -0.11 31.59
C THR A 85 2.02 0.17 30.68
N TYR A 86 1.73 0.41 29.42
CA TYR A 86 2.67 0.78 28.36
C TYR A 86 2.32 2.14 27.78
N TYR A 87 3.33 2.79 27.21
CA TYR A 87 3.22 4.10 26.57
C TYR A 87 3.80 4.02 25.15
N GLN A 88 3.11 4.63 24.20
CA GLN A 88 3.61 4.74 22.83
C GLN A 88 3.26 6.12 22.30
N SER A 89 4.17 6.73 21.55
CA SER A 89 3.90 7.97 20.83
C SER A 89 4.03 7.72 19.34
N SER A 90 3.12 8.28 18.55
CA SER A 90 3.20 8.31 17.10
C SER A 90 2.92 9.70 16.58
N LEU A 91 3.46 10.00 15.41
CA LEU A 91 3.17 11.24 14.70
C LEU A 91 2.12 10.97 13.61
N PHE A 92 1.30 11.97 13.33
CA PHE A 92 0.38 11.99 12.22
C PHE A 92 0.31 13.38 11.60
N ASP A 93 -0.25 13.46 10.40
CA ASP A 93 -0.43 14.70 9.65
C ASP A 93 -1.92 14.93 9.36
N ILE A 94 -2.31 16.20 9.33
CA ILE A 94 -3.61 16.63 8.80
C ILE A 94 -3.34 17.21 7.42
N VAL A 95 -3.90 16.56 6.41
CA VAL A 95 -3.59 16.75 5.00
C VAL A 95 -4.85 17.14 4.22
N LYS A 96 -4.69 17.86 3.13
CA LYS A 96 -5.81 18.15 2.23
C LYS A 96 -6.20 16.93 1.39
N CYS A 97 -5.20 16.25 0.88
CA CYS A 97 -5.34 15.06 0.06
C CYS A 97 -4.37 13.99 0.53
N LYS A 98 -4.81 12.74 0.45
CA LYS A 98 -3.94 11.58 0.60
C LYS A 98 -3.44 11.20 -0.78
N LEU A 99 -2.15 11.05 -0.94
CA LEU A 99 -1.62 10.48 -2.17
C LEU A 99 -2.03 9.02 -2.25
N ALA A 100 -2.62 8.64 -3.38
CA ALA A 100 -2.97 7.27 -3.70
C ALA A 100 -2.00 6.71 -4.74
N ILE A 101 -1.82 5.38 -4.74
CA ILE A 101 -1.04 4.65 -5.73
C ILE A 101 -1.73 4.76 -7.09
N PRO A 102 -1.14 5.42 -8.11
CA PRO A 102 -1.74 5.57 -9.45
C PRO A 102 -1.30 4.46 -10.43
N VAL A 103 -0.68 3.38 -9.93
CA VAL A 103 -0.07 2.30 -10.72
C VAL A 103 -0.75 0.97 -10.40
N VAL A 104 -1.01 0.19 -11.44
CA VAL A 104 -1.49 -1.19 -11.35
C VAL A 104 -0.53 -2.15 -12.04
N ASP A 105 -0.68 -3.46 -11.81
CA ASP A 105 0.17 -4.50 -12.42
C ASP A 105 0.23 -4.38 -13.95
N GLU A 106 -0.89 -4.04 -14.60
CA GLU A 106 -0.94 -3.85 -16.06
C GLU A 106 0.02 -2.76 -16.55
N ASP A 107 0.22 -1.68 -15.79
CA ASP A 107 1.20 -0.64 -16.14
C ASP A 107 2.63 -1.20 -16.11
N LEU A 108 2.94 -2.08 -15.14
CA LEU A 108 4.24 -2.72 -15.04
C LEU A 108 4.47 -3.71 -16.20
N LEU A 109 3.44 -4.48 -16.57
CA LEU A 109 3.51 -5.46 -17.66
C LEU A 109 3.62 -4.80 -19.04
N ASN A 110 2.98 -3.63 -19.23
CA ASN A 110 3.15 -2.83 -20.43
C ASN A 110 4.58 -2.30 -20.57
N GLU A 111 5.25 -2.01 -19.46
CA GLU A 111 6.64 -1.55 -19.44
C GLU A 111 7.65 -2.71 -19.55
N GLN A 112 7.42 -3.82 -18.84
CA GLN A 112 8.28 -5.00 -18.84
C GLN A 112 7.45 -6.28 -18.73
N SER A 113 7.06 -6.83 -19.88
CA SER A 113 6.12 -7.98 -19.93
C SER A 113 6.67 -9.29 -19.36
N ASP A 114 7.99 -9.51 -19.39
CA ASP A 114 8.61 -10.77 -18.95
C ASP A 114 8.73 -10.92 -17.42
N ILE A 115 8.39 -9.89 -16.63
CA ILE A 115 8.40 -10.00 -15.16
C ILE A 115 7.40 -11.04 -14.65
N MET A 116 6.31 -11.28 -15.39
CA MET A 116 5.31 -12.28 -15.01
C MET A 116 5.81 -13.73 -15.20
N ASP A 117 6.89 -13.93 -15.94
CA ASP A 117 7.53 -15.24 -16.07
C ASP A 117 8.41 -15.57 -14.86
N GLY A 118 8.90 -14.54 -14.16
CA GLY A 118 9.62 -14.69 -12.89
C GLY A 118 8.71 -14.70 -11.66
N ALA A 119 7.44 -14.31 -11.82
CA ALA A 119 6.48 -14.29 -10.71
C ALA A 119 6.27 -15.70 -10.15
N GLU A 120 6.14 -15.78 -8.82
CA GLU A 120 5.80 -17.04 -8.15
C GLU A 120 4.48 -17.57 -8.68
N ALA A 121 4.46 -18.88 -8.96
CA ALA A 121 3.32 -19.56 -9.53
C ALA A 121 3.03 -20.87 -8.80
N PHE A 122 1.75 -21.22 -8.69
CA PHE A 122 1.29 -22.53 -8.27
C PHE A 122 0.49 -23.17 -9.39
N ASN A 123 0.72 -24.46 -9.64
CA ASN A 123 0.00 -25.24 -10.64
C ASN A 123 -0.72 -26.39 -9.95
N GLY A 124 -1.98 -26.61 -10.30
CA GLY A 124 -2.82 -27.63 -9.67
C GLY A 124 -3.95 -28.12 -10.57
N TYR A 125 -4.84 -28.92 -9.97
CA TYR A 125 -6.10 -29.34 -10.56
C TYR A 125 -7.23 -28.67 -9.81
N VAL A 126 -8.26 -28.22 -10.53
CA VAL A 126 -9.43 -27.63 -9.88
C VAL A 126 -10.12 -28.73 -9.05
N ASP A 127 -10.37 -28.50 -7.76
CA ASP A 127 -11.19 -29.43 -6.95
C ASP A 127 -12.68 -29.16 -7.21
N SER A 128 -13.04 -27.87 -7.26
CA SER A 128 -14.37 -27.39 -7.59
C SER A 128 -14.31 -25.93 -8.05
N ALA A 129 -15.36 -25.44 -8.71
CA ALA A 129 -15.42 -24.06 -9.16
C ALA A 129 -16.85 -23.53 -9.23
N ALA A 130 -16.97 -22.21 -9.20
CA ALA A 130 -18.17 -21.46 -9.52
C ALA A 130 -17.91 -20.54 -10.73
N SER A 131 -18.91 -19.74 -11.13
CA SER A 131 -18.76 -18.81 -12.26
C SER A 131 -17.59 -17.82 -12.10
N THR A 132 -17.19 -17.50 -10.87
CA THR A 132 -16.15 -16.50 -10.56
C THR A 132 -15.11 -17.02 -9.57
N SER A 133 -15.02 -18.32 -9.35
CA SER A 133 -14.01 -18.87 -8.44
C SER A 133 -13.56 -20.26 -8.84
N ILE A 134 -12.34 -20.60 -8.45
CA ILE A 134 -11.82 -21.98 -8.42
C ILE A 134 -11.38 -22.29 -6.99
N VAL A 135 -11.44 -23.56 -6.62
CA VAL A 135 -11.02 -24.05 -5.31
C VAL A 135 -10.00 -25.16 -5.54
N ASP A 136 -8.90 -25.10 -4.79
CA ASP A 136 -7.93 -26.18 -4.66
C ASP A 136 -7.47 -26.20 -3.19
N SER A 137 -7.61 -27.36 -2.55
CA SER A 137 -7.26 -27.55 -1.15
C SER A 137 -5.77 -27.39 -0.85
N ASP A 138 -4.87 -27.58 -1.83
CA ASP A 138 -3.43 -27.38 -1.67
C ASP A 138 -3.05 -25.90 -1.58
N LEU A 139 -3.91 -25.00 -2.09
CA LEU A 139 -3.69 -23.56 -1.95
C LEU A 139 -3.79 -23.07 -0.50
N LYS A 140 -4.38 -23.85 0.42
CA LYS A 140 -4.48 -23.49 1.86
C LYS A 140 -3.13 -23.34 2.55
N ASN A 141 -2.05 -23.81 1.92
CA ASN A 141 -0.68 -23.64 2.39
C ASN A 141 -0.17 -22.20 2.26
N TYR A 142 -0.84 -21.35 1.49
CA TYR A 142 -0.53 -19.93 1.34
C TYR A 142 -1.35 -19.09 2.33
N ALA A 143 -0.79 -17.96 2.76
CA ALA A 143 -1.49 -17.03 3.64
C ALA A 143 -2.71 -16.40 2.94
N ASP A 144 -3.65 -15.86 3.72
CA ASP A 144 -4.76 -15.07 3.18
C ASP A 144 -4.24 -13.92 2.30
N ASP A 145 -4.98 -13.59 1.24
CA ASP A 145 -4.63 -12.55 0.25
C ASP A 145 -3.31 -12.77 -0.52
N TYR A 146 -2.68 -13.94 -0.42
CA TYR A 146 -1.37 -14.18 -1.03
C TYR A 146 -1.36 -13.98 -2.54
N TRP A 147 -2.44 -14.37 -3.21
CA TRP A 147 -2.59 -14.35 -4.67
C TRP A 147 -3.34 -13.11 -5.21
N ASN A 148 -3.76 -12.19 -4.34
CA ASN A 148 -4.55 -11.01 -4.75
C ASN A 148 -3.77 -10.13 -5.74
N GLY A 149 -4.48 -9.60 -6.75
CA GLY A 149 -3.89 -8.85 -7.85
C GLY A 149 -3.16 -9.71 -8.88
N GLY A 150 -3.02 -11.02 -8.63
CA GLY A 150 -2.42 -11.97 -9.54
C GLY A 150 -3.30 -12.37 -10.73
N LYS A 151 -2.86 -13.38 -11.47
CA LYS A 151 -3.59 -13.96 -12.60
C LYS A 151 -3.90 -15.43 -12.31
N ALA A 152 -5.15 -15.84 -12.56
CA ALA A 152 -5.55 -17.24 -12.61
C ALA A 152 -5.71 -17.66 -14.07
N THR A 153 -4.96 -18.66 -14.48
CA THR A 153 -5.08 -19.33 -15.78
C THR A 153 -5.69 -20.70 -15.57
N VAL A 154 -6.78 -21.02 -16.26
CA VAL A 154 -7.36 -22.37 -16.30
C VAL A 154 -7.27 -22.94 -17.71
N VAL A 155 -6.99 -24.23 -17.81
CA VAL A 155 -6.85 -24.94 -19.09
C VAL A 155 -7.72 -26.19 -19.07
N ASN A 156 -8.61 -26.30 -20.07
CA ASN A 156 -9.34 -27.53 -20.32
C ASN A 156 -8.38 -28.52 -21.02
N PRO A 157 -8.08 -29.68 -20.43
CA PRO A 157 -7.08 -30.60 -21.01
C PRO A 157 -7.57 -31.30 -22.29
N GLU A 158 -8.89 -31.43 -22.50
CA GLU A 158 -9.45 -32.11 -23.67
C GLU A 158 -9.41 -31.23 -24.92
N THR A 159 -9.71 -29.94 -24.74
CA THR A 159 -9.82 -28.97 -25.85
C THR A 159 -8.60 -28.07 -25.99
N GLY A 160 -7.76 -27.97 -24.95
CA GLY A 160 -6.68 -27.00 -24.85
C GLY A 160 -7.16 -25.56 -24.66
N ALA A 161 -8.45 -25.34 -24.45
CA ALA A 161 -9.01 -24.01 -24.27
C ALA A 161 -8.47 -23.36 -22.98
N LYS A 162 -7.86 -22.18 -23.13
CA LYS A 162 -7.26 -21.39 -22.04
C LYS A 162 -8.13 -20.19 -21.69
N GLN A 163 -8.37 -19.96 -20.40
CA GLN A 163 -9.00 -18.74 -19.88
C GLN A 163 -8.08 -18.12 -18.83
N VAL A 164 -7.86 -16.81 -18.92
CA VAL A 164 -7.05 -16.04 -17.96
C VAL A 164 -7.91 -14.97 -17.32
N ARG A 165 -7.80 -14.79 -16.01
CA ARG A 165 -8.55 -13.80 -15.23
C ARG A 165 -7.70 -13.16 -14.15
N ASP A 166 -8.05 -11.93 -13.78
CA ASP A 166 -7.48 -11.24 -12.63
C ASP A 166 -8.06 -11.79 -11.32
N ILE A 167 -7.18 -12.09 -10.37
CA ILE A 167 -7.54 -12.56 -9.03
C ILE A 167 -7.89 -11.34 -8.18
N THR A 168 -9.14 -11.28 -7.71
CA THR A 168 -9.63 -10.19 -6.85
C THR A 168 -9.55 -10.53 -5.37
N ASP A 169 -9.57 -11.81 -5.03
CA ASP A 169 -9.56 -12.29 -3.64
C ASP A 169 -9.05 -13.74 -3.55
N PHE A 170 -8.39 -14.06 -2.43
CA PHE A 170 -7.88 -15.38 -2.11
C PHE A 170 -8.10 -15.69 -0.62
N ALA A 171 -8.97 -16.66 -0.36
CA ALA A 171 -9.30 -17.10 0.98
C ALA A 171 -8.49 -18.36 1.37
N GLN A 172 -7.55 -18.21 2.31
CA GLN A 172 -6.70 -19.32 2.79
C GLN A 172 -7.53 -20.45 3.38
N SER A 173 -8.60 -20.14 4.12
CA SER A 173 -9.38 -21.15 4.86
C SER A 173 -9.98 -22.24 3.96
N THR A 174 -10.33 -21.87 2.73
CA THR A 174 -10.95 -22.76 1.75
C THR A 174 -10.04 -23.09 0.57
N GLY A 175 -8.95 -22.35 0.35
CA GLY A 175 -8.15 -22.46 -0.87
C GLY A 175 -8.90 -21.92 -2.09
N THR A 176 -9.78 -20.93 -1.87
CA THR A 176 -10.62 -20.37 -2.94
C THR A 176 -9.95 -19.15 -3.54
N VAL A 177 -9.79 -19.17 -4.87
CA VAL A 177 -9.35 -18.04 -5.68
C VAL A 177 -10.58 -17.46 -6.37
N THR A 178 -10.87 -16.18 -6.12
CA THR A 178 -11.98 -15.44 -6.73
C THR A 178 -11.44 -14.52 -7.81
N VAL A 179 -12.14 -14.47 -8.94
CA VAL A 179 -11.76 -13.66 -10.10
C VAL A 179 -12.79 -12.58 -10.42
N GLY A 180 -12.32 -11.45 -10.98
CA GLY A 180 -13.17 -10.27 -11.21
C GLY A 180 -14.16 -10.41 -12.37
N VAL A 181 -13.89 -11.31 -13.33
CA VAL A 181 -14.75 -11.56 -14.49
C VAL A 181 -15.07 -13.04 -14.56
N ALA A 182 -16.35 -13.36 -14.78
CA ALA A 182 -16.81 -14.73 -14.85
C ALA A 182 -16.05 -15.56 -15.92
N TRP A 183 -15.86 -16.84 -15.63
CA TRP A 183 -15.37 -17.80 -16.60
C TRP A 183 -16.39 -17.92 -17.75
N ALA A 184 -15.91 -17.94 -18.99
CA ALA A 184 -16.76 -18.19 -20.15
C ALA A 184 -17.34 -19.62 -20.12
N THR A 185 -16.55 -20.55 -19.58
CA THR A 185 -16.99 -21.90 -19.22
C THR A 185 -16.49 -22.16 -17.82
N THR A 186 -17.41 -22.45 -16.88
CA THR A 186 -17.06 -22.78 -15.50
C THR A 186 -16.12 -23.99 -15.50
N PRO A 187 -14.90 -23.85 -14.96
CA PRO A 187 -14.00 -24.98 -14.81
C PRO A 187 -14.65 -26.11 -14.01
N ASP A 188 -14.25 -27.34 -14.24
CA ASP A 188 -14.63 -28.48 -13.40
C ASP A 188 -13.37 -29.21 -12.94
N SER A 189 -13.55 -30.34 -12.27
CA SER A 189 -12.43 -31.08 -11.69
C SER A 189 -11.47 -31.73 -12.69
N THR A 190 -11.74 -31.63 -13.99
CA THR A 190 -10.83 -32.08 -15.04
C THR A 190 -9.85 -30.98 -15.46
N TYR A 191 -10.13 -29.71 -15.14
CA TYR A 191 -9.28 -28.59 -15.55
C TYR A 191 -7.99 -28.56 -14.73
N THR A 192 -6.88 -28.21 -15.39
CA THR A 192 -5.68 -27.75 -14.71
C THR A 192 -5.73 -26.24 -14.56
N PHE A 193 -5.00 -25.72 -13.57
CA PHE A 193 -4.85 -24.28 -13.41
C PHE A 193 -3.43 -23.89 -13.00
N GLU A 194 -3.12 -22.63 -13.27
CA GLU A 194 -1.94 -21.92 -12.79
C GLU A 194 -2.42 -20.62 -12.13
N VAL A 195 -2.04 -20.36 -10.88
CA VAL A 195 -2.14 -19.03 -10.28
C VAL A 195 -0.77 -18.40 -10.20
N LYS A 196 -0.65 -17.16 -10.67
CA LYS A 196 0.56 -16.35 -10.59
C LYS A 196 0.32 -15.17 -9.68
N ARG A 197 1.29 -14.89 -8.80
CA ARG A 197 1.20 -13.79 -7.84
C ARG A 197 1.35 -12.44 -8.54
N GLY A 198 0.52 -11.47 -8.15
CA GLY A 198 0.61 -10.09 -8.62
C GLY A 198 1.72 -9.30 -7.92
N PHE A 199 1.89 -8.04 -8.33
CA PHE A 199 2.95 -7.16 -7.84
C PHE A 199 2.45 -6.07 -6.89
N ALA A 200 1.19 -6.12 -6.46
CA ALA A 200 0.58 -5.12 -5.57
C ALA A 200 1.46 -4.76 -4.34
N LYS A 201 1.97 -5.75 -3.60
CA LYS A 201 2.85 -5.50 -2.44
C LYS A 201 4.17 -4.80 -2.80
N LYS A 202 4.68 -5.02 -4.02
CA LYS A 202 5.89 -4.34 -4.51
C LYS A 202 5.60 -2.93 -4.98
N ILE A 203 4.44 -2.70 -5.59
CA ILE A 203 3.95 -1.36 -5.94
C ILE A 203 3.75 -0.55 -4.65
N GLU A 204 3.13 -1.13 -3.62
CA GLU A 204 2.97 -0.51 -2.31
C GLU A 204 4.33 -0.12 -1.71
N ALA A 205 5.26 -1.08 -1.60
CA ALA A 205 6.60 -0.80 -1.07
C ALA A 205 7.34 0.30 -1.86
N ALA A 206 7.25 0.27 -3.20
CA ALA A 206 7.82 1.31 -4.06
C ALA A 206 7.21 2.69 -3.80
N PHE A 207 5.90 2.73 -3.56
CA PHE A 207 5.19 3.95 -3.22
C PHE A 207 5.63 4.49 -1.86
N GLU A 208 5.79 3.63 -0.85
CA GLU A 208 6.29 4.03 0.46
C GLU A 208 7.70 4.63 0.38
N GLU A 209 8.62 3.99 -0.35
CA GLU A 209 9.99 4.51 -0.58
C GLU A 209 9.95 5.86 -1.30
N MET A 210 9.12 6.00 -2.32
CA MET A 210 8.97 7.26 -3.06
C MET A 210 8.38 8.38 -2.18
N LEU A 211 7.42 8.09 -1.30
CA LEU A 211 6.91 9.08 -0.34
C LEU A 211 7.98 9.54 0.65
N ILE A 212 8.91 8.66 1.03
CA ILE A 212 10.09 9.04 1.83
C ILE A 212 10.99 9.98 1.02
N ASP A 213 11.24 9.69 -0.25
CA ASP A 213 12.04 10.55 -1.13
C ASP A 213 11.42 11.94 -1.34
N VAL A 214 10.10 12.02 -1.51
CA VAL A 214 9.35 13.30 -1.58
C VAL A 214 9.56 14.11 -0.30
N ARG A 215 9.42 13.48 0.87
CA ARG A 215 9.63 14.14 2.17
C ARG A 215 11.09 14.60 2.34
N ASN A 216 12.06 13.78 1.92
CA ASN A 216 13.48 14.11 1.99
C ASN A 216 13.87 15.29 1.09
N LYS A 217 13.11 15.54 0.02
CA LYS A 217 13.24 16.75 -0.82
C LYS A 217 12.65 18.01 -0.16
N GLY A 218 12.04 17.89 1.03
CA GLY A 218 11.44 18.99 1.76
C GLY A 218 10.03 19.35 1.28
N PHE A 219 9.41 18.50 0.46
CA PHE A 219 8.02 18.65 0.05
C PHE A 219 7.10 18.01 1.08
N ARG A 220 5.93 18.61 1.26
CA ARG A 220 4.84 17.99 2.03
C ARG A 220 3.99 17.17 1.06
N PRO A 221 4.00 15.83 1.10
CA PRO A 221 3.21 15.01 0.16
C PRO A 221 1.72 15.36 0.21
N ALA A 222 1.27 15.79 1.38
CA ALA A 222 -0.06 16.31 1.69
C ALA A 222 -0.56 17.51 0.87
N LEU A 223 0.35 18.26 0.23
CA LEU A 223 0.06 19.45 -0.56
C LEU A 223 0.21 19.20 -2.08
N ILE A 224 0.56 17.97 -2.47
CA ILE A 224 0.58 17.55 -3.86
C ILE A 224 -0.83 17.18 -4.26
N LEU A 225 -1.44 17.96 -5.15
CA LEU A 225 -2.86 17.81 -5.50
C LEU A 225 -3.15 16.58 -6.38
N GLU A 226 -2.20 16.18 -7.22
CA GLU A 226 -2.40 15.12 -8.21
C GLU A 226 -1.34 14.03 -8.06
N SER A 227 -1.78 12.81 -7.71
CA SER A 227 -0.88 11.66 -7.63
C SER A 227 -0.47 11.12 -9.00
N GLY A 228 -1.17 11.50 -10.08
CA GLY A 228 -0.87 11.06 -11.45
C GLY A 228 0.56 11.37 -11.90
N GLU A 229 1.13 12.49 -11.43
CA GLU A 229 2.52 12.90 -11.70
C GLU A 229 3.55 11.90 -11.15
N LEU A 230 3.16 11.10 -10.14
CA LEU A 230 4.00 10.07 -9.56
C LEU A 230 3.95 8.74 -10.33
N LYS A 231 3.07 8.60 -11.33
CA LYS A 231 2.84 7.31 -12.00
C LYS A 231 4.12 6.76 -12.65
N ILE A 232 4.79 7.56 -13.47
CA ILE A 232 5.99 7.14 -14.19
C ILE A 232 7.14 6.76 -13.22
N PRO A 233 7.58 7.62 -12.28
CA PRO A 233 8.64 7.23 -11.36
C PRO A 233 8.24 6.03 -10.50
N LEU A 234 6.98 5.91 -10.10
CA LEU A 234 6.51 4.75 -9.34
C LEU A 234 6.61 3.44 -10.12
N ILE A 235 6.25 3.43 -11.41
CA ILE A 235 6.46 2.25 -12.28
C ILE A 235 7.93 1.84 -12.27
N LYS A 236 8.85 2.79 -12.48
CA LYS A 236 10.29 2.51 -12.50
C LYS A 236 10.78 1.98 -11.15
N LYS A 237 10.32 2.57 -10.04
CA LYS A 237 10.69 2.10 -8.71
C LYS A 237 10.17 0.70 -8.41
N ALA A 238 8.91 0.42 -8.76
CA ALA A 238 8.31 -0.89 -8.58
C ALA A 238 9.05 -1.96 -9.40
N LEU A 239 9.37 -1.68 -10.67
CA LEU A 239 10.16 -2.59 -11.51
C LEU A 239 11.56 -2.83 -10.96
N ALA A 240 12.22 -1.80 -10.43
CA ALA A 240 13.53 -1.96 -9.79
C ALA A 240 13.46 -2.92 -8.58
N LEU A 241 12.43 -2.81 -7.75
CA LEU A 241 12.21 -3.71 -6.61
C LEU A 241 11.86 -5.14 -7.05
N ILE A 242 11.02 -5.30 -8.07
CA ILE A 242 10.64 -6.61 -8.62
C ILE A 242 11.85 -7.32 -9.23
N CYS A 243 12.60 -6.63 -10.09
CA CYS A 243 13.80 -7.19 -10.71
C CYS A 243 14.83 -7.60 -9.65
N ARG A 244 14.96 -6.83 -8.55
CA ARG A 244 15.88 -7.15 -7.46
C ARG A 244 15.55 -8.48 -6.78
N ASP A 245 14.28 -8.80 -6.63
CA ASP A 245 13.84 -10.09 -6.09
C ASP A 245 14.12 -11.27 -7.03
N PHE A 246 14.26 -11.01 -8.33
CA PHE A 246 14.56 -12.04 -9.34
C PHE A 246 16.05 -12.27 -9.59
N ILE A 247 16.94 -11.50 -8.93
CA ILE A 247 18.38 -11.67 -9.05
C ILE A 247 18.78 -13.02 -8.45
N VAL A 248 19.33 -13.89 -9.28
CA VAL A 248 19.94 -15.16 -8.88
C VAL A 248 21.46 -14.99 -8.76
N THR A 249 22.06 -14.24 -9.68
CA THR A 249 23.49 -13.93 -9.68
C THR A 249 23.74 -12.45 -9.96
N PRO A 250 24.79 -11.83 -9.41
CA PRO A 250 25.03 -10.38 -9.59
C PRO A 250 25.13 -9.90 -11.03
N ASP A 251 25.44 -10.79 -11.98
CA ASP A 251 25.65 -10.46 -13.39
C ASP A 251 24.50 -10.94 -14.30
N ASP A 252 23.38 -11.37 -13.75
CA ASP A 252 22.24 -11.79 -14.56
C ASP A 252 21.46 -10.60 -15.16
N LYS A 253 20.50 -10.91 -16.04
CA LYS A 253 19.67 -9.90 -16.69
C LYS A 253 18.88 -9.06 -15.69
N TRP A 254 18.46 -9.66 -14.57
CA TRP A 254 17.62 -9.01 -13.57
C TRP A 254 18.41 -8.01 -12.73
N ALA A 255 19.68 -8.30 -12.44
CA ALA A 255 20.57 -7.35 -11.78
C ALA A 255 20.80 -6.10 -12.65
N THR A 256 21.03 -6.32 -13.95
CA THR A 256 21.19 -5.23 -14.92
C THR A 256 19.90 -4.40 -15.05
N LEU A 257 18.73 -5.04 -15.16
CA LEU A 257 17.44 -4.35 -15.25
C LEU A 257 17.10 -3.59 -13.96
N ALA A 258 17.34 -4.19 -12.79
CA ALA A 258 17.10 -3.54 -11.50
C ALA A 258 17.91 -2.25 -11.35
N ALA A 259 19.19 -2.27 -11.73
CA ALA A 259 20.03 -1.08 -11.73
C ALA A 259 19.53 -0.02 -12.73
N SER A 260 19.21 -0.44 -13.96
CA SER A 260 18.68 0.46 -14.99
C SER A 260 17.38 1.15 -14.56
N TYR A 261 16.43 0.41 -13.98
CA TYR A 261 15.17 0.98 -13.51
C TYR A 261 15.34 1.89 -12.28
N GLU A 262 16.29 1.59 -11.39
CA GLU A 262 16.62 2.48 -10.27
C GLU A 262 17.23 3.81 -10.77
N ASP A 263 18.05 3.79 -11.81
CA ASP A 263 18.58 5.01 -12.43
C ASP A 263 17.49 5.80 -13.17
N GLN A 264 16.61 5.11 -13.91
CA GLN A 264 15.44 5.74 -14.54
C GLN A 264 14.47 6.32 -13.50
N TYR A 265 14.27 5.66 -12.36
CA TYR A 265 13.49 6.19 -11.25
C TYR A 265 14.09 7.51 -10.77
N LYS A 266 15.39 7.56 -10.48
CA LYS A 266 16.04 8.80 -10.02
C LYS A 266 15.93 9.92 -11.03
N ASP A 267 16.16 9.63 -12.31
CA ASP A 267 16.07 10.62 -13.39
C ASP A 267 14.64 11.14 -13.58
N THR A 268 13.65 10.24 -13.67
CA THR A 268 12.24 10.64 -13.83
C THR A 268 11.71 11.34 -12.59
N PHE A 269 12.03 10.85 -11.40
CA PHE A 269 11.63 11.46 -10.13
C PHE A 269 12.19 12.88 -9.99
N GLN A 270 13.43 13.14 -10.38
CA GLN A 270 14.00 14.49 -10.38
C GLN A 270 13.29 15.47 -11.33
N LYS A 271 12.66 14.95 -12.39
CA LYS A 271 11.93 15.73 -13.40
C LYS A 271 10.45 15.94 -13.07
N VAL A 272 9.93 15.28 -12.03
CA VAL A 272 8.53 15.45 -11.62
C VAL A 272 8.29 16.89 -11.22
N LYS A 273 7.23 17.46 -11.78
CA LYS A 273 6.74 18.80 -11.43
C LYS A 273 5.47 18.64 -10.63
N PHE A 274 5.53 18.93 -9.34
CA PHE A 274 4.34 18.87 -8.50
C PHE A 274 3.50 20.11 -8.66
N GLN A 275 2.22 19.91 -8.92
CA GLN A 275 1.19 20.89 -8.64
C GLN A 275 1.03 20.99 -7.12
N TYR A 276 1.60 22.06 -6.56
CA TYR A 276 1.75 22.23 -5.11
C TYR A 276 0.93 23.44 -4.64
N ASP A 277 -0.09 23.18 -3.84
CA ASP A 277 -0.97 24.21 -3.25
C ASP A 277 -0.28 24.85 -2.03
N LYS A 278 0.63 25.79 -2.28
CA LYS A 278 1.51 26.34 -1.25
C LYS A 278 0.76 27.29 -0.31
N ASP A 279 -0.20 28.04 -0.86
CA ASP A 279 -1.02 28.98 -0.09
C ASP A 279 -2.21 28.31 0.61
N GLU A 280 -2.37 27.00 0.42
CA GLU A 280 -3.46 26.21 0.99
C GLU A 280 -4.84 26.77 0.60
N SER A 281 -4.99 27.34 -0.60
CA SER A 281 -6.28 27.83 -1.12
C SER A 281 -7.15 26.73 -1.72
N GLY A 282 -6.56 25.58 -2.05
CA GLY A 282 -7.23 24.48 -2.75
C GLY A 282 -7.22 24.62 -4.27
N ASN A 283 -6.52 25.63 -4.81
CA ASN A 283 -6.30 25.81 -6.25
C ASN A 283 -4.82 26.13 -6.49
N VAL A 284 -4.25 25.63 -7.59
CA VAL A 284 -2.87 26.02 -7.97
C VAL A 284 -2.91 27.32 -8.75
N ALA A 285 -2.42 28.39 -8.14
CA ALA A 285 -2.24 29.66 -8.84
C ALA A 285 -1.16 29.53 -9.93
N ASP A 286 -1.20 30.35 -10.98
CA ASP A 286 -0.17 30.31 -12.04
C ASP A 286 1.25 30.56 -11.51
N SER A 287 1.39 31.25 -10.38
CA SER A 287 2.67 31.46 -9.69
C SER A 287 3.18 30.23 -8.92
N GLU A 288 2.33 29.23 -8.70
CA GLU A 288 2.64 27.98 -8.01
C GLU A 288 2.86 26.82 -8.99
N LYS A 289 2.36 26.96 -10.22
CA LYS A 289 2.69 26.05 -11.33
C LYS A 289 4.20 26.14 -11.62
N ASP A 290 4.81 24.99 -11.92
CA ASP A 290 6.24 24.86 -12.30
C ASP A 290 7.29 25.04 -11.19
N GLN A 291 7.00 24.68 -9.94
CA GLN A 291 8.06 24.60 -8.93
C GLN A 291 8.86 23.29 -9.07
N ASP A 292 10.08 23.40 -9.61
CA ASP A 292 11.02 22.28 -9.70
C ASP A 292 11.42 21.76 -8.31
N LEU A 293 11.57 20.43 -8.21
CA LEU A 293 12.00 19.69 -7.01
C LEU A 293 13.32 20.18 -6.38
N GLY A 294 14.12 20.96 -7.10
CA GLY A 294 15.39 21.54 -6.62
C GLY A 294 15.30 22.96 -6.06
N ASN A 295 14.23 23.71 -6.32
CA ASN A 295 14.20 25.17 -6.11
C ASN A 295 13.29 25.63 -4.96
N LEU A 296 12.52 24.73 -4.37
CA LEU A 296 11.67 25.00 -3.21
C LEU A 296 12.50 25.00 -1.91
N ARG A 297 13.13 26.13 -1.61
CA ARG A 297 13.62 26.38 -0.24
C ARG A 297 12.42 26.67 0.65
N MET A 298 12.10 25.76 1.57
CA MET A 298 11.25 26.11 2.70
C MET A 298 11.88 27.29 3.43
N ARG A 299 11.23 28.46 3.39
CA ARG A 299 11.52 29.51 4.36
C ARG A 299 11.10 28.93 5.70
N ARG A 300 12.08 28.64 6.55
CA ARG A 300 11.87 28.37 7.98
C ARG A 300 11.18 29.56 8.63
#